data_AF-A0A0Q1EXR2-F1
#
_entry.id   AF-A0A0Q1EXR2-F1
#
_cell.length_a   1.000
_cell.length_b   1.000
_cell.length_c   1.000
_cell.angle_alpha   90.00
_cell.angle_beta   90.00
_cell.angle_gamma   90.00
#
_symmetry.space_group_name_H-M   'P 1'
#
loop_
_entity.id
_entity.type
_entity.pdbx_description
1 polymer ?
#
loop_
_entity_poly.entity_id
_entity_poly.type
_entity_poly.pdbx_seq_one_letter_code
_entity_poly.pdbx_strand_id
1 'polypeptide(L)'
;MASDNKNNDFEKPNVDEEYLMNIISGDEPVATPSNNKQQDVPKETKTREKARNSSSKKADYEETFLVNRFPSGRNGKVVYIRPEYHERLLRIVQLTREERTTLYSYIDNILENHFREYGDDITNYFNEHFKPIL
;
A
#
# COMPACT_ATOMS: atom_id res chain seq x y z
N MET A 1 4.68 -44.24 42.49
CA MET A 1 5.23 -44.71 41.19
C MET A 1 4.92 -43.61 40.18
N ALA A 2 5.81 -43.02 39.41
CA ALA A 2 7.25 -43.07 39.26
C ALA A 2 7.68 -41.69 38.70
N SER A 3 8.98 -41.44 38.72
CA SER A 3 9.74 -40.21 38.45
C SER A 3 9.79 -39.75 36.99
N ASP A 4 10.50 -38.61 36.80
CA ASP A 4 11.25 -38.16 35.61
C ASP A 4 10.52 -37.17 34.65
N ASN A 5 11.12 -36.09 34.11
CA ASN A 5 12.50 -35.57 34.11
C ASN A 5 12.53 -34.23 33.32
N LYS A 6 13.38 -33.27 33.77
CA LYS A 6 14.03 -32.11 33.12
C LYS A 6 13.23 -31.15 32.22
N ASN A 7 13.45 -29.85 32.46
CA ASN A 7 14.13 -28.92 31.53
C ASN A 7 14.46 -27.60 32.26
N ASN A 8 15.73 -27.44 32.64
CA ASN A 8 16.32 -26.16 33.02
C ASN A 8 16.76 -25.48 31.71
N ASP A 9 16.13 -24.38 31.33
CA ASP A 9 16.66 -23.46 30.31
C ASP A 9 15.80 -22.21 30.27
N PHE A 10 15.96 -21.28 31.21
CA PHE A 10 15.62 -19.85 31.05
C PHE A 10 16.27 -19.05 32.19
N GLU A 11 17.60 -19.11 32.31
CA GLU A 11 18.31 -18.02 33.00
C GLU A 11 18.36 -16.82 32.06
N LYS A 12 17.73 -15.72 32.46
CA LYS A 12 17.77 -14.47 31.69
C LYS A 12 19.22 -13.95 31.70
N PRO A 13 19.79 -13.54 30.54
CA PRO A 13 21.11 -12.93 30.53
C PRO A 13 21.08 -11.65 31.38
N ASN A 14 22.13 -11.43 32.18
CA ASN A 14 22.33 -10.19 32.91
C ASN A 14 22.66 -9.10 31.88
N VAL A 15 21.67 -8.25 31.58
CA VAL A 15 21.80 -7.15 30.63
C VAL A 15 21.98 -5.87 31.44
N ASP A 16 23.09 -5.16 31.20
CA ASP A 16 23.36 -3.87 31.82
C ASP A 16 22.39 -2.81 31.25
N GLU A 17 21.33 -2.55 32.00
CA GLU A 17 20.26 -1.64 31.60
C GLU A 17 20.74 -0.18 31.51
N GLU A 18 21.81 0.21 32.25
CA GLU A 18 22.36 1.57 32.20
C GLU A 18 23.06 1.83 30.85
N TYR A 19 23.78 0.84 30.32
CA TYR A 19 24.43 0.95 29.01
C TYR A 19 23.40 1.12 27.87
N LEU A 20 22.30 0.37 27.91
CA LEU A 20 21.22 0.50 26.92
C LEU A 20 20.46 1.82 27.03
N MET A 21 20.28 2.33 28.26
CA MET A 21 19.58 3.60 28.49
C MET A 21 20.39 4.80 27.96
N ASN A 22 21.72 4.73 27.99
CA ASN A 22 22.61 5.75 27.43
C ASN A 22 22.59 5.76 25.89
N ILE A 23 22.55 4.59 25.24
CA ILE A 23 22.46 4.48 23.77
C ILE A 23 21.12 5.01 23.24
N ILE A 24 20.01 4.71 23.92
CA ILE A 24 18.66 5.12 23.49
C ILE A 24 18.46 6.64 23.69
N SER A 25 19.08 7.22 24.72
CA SER A 25 18.97 8.65 25.02
C SER A 25 19.88 9.51 24.13
N GLY A 26 20.72 8.90 23.29
CA GLY A 26 21.54 9.58 22.29
C GLY A 26 22.82 10.24 22.83
N ASP A 27 23.20 9.97 24.08
CA ASP A 27 24.42 10.48 24.70
C ASP A 27 25.52 9.41 24.66
N GLU A 28 26.59 9.66 23.91
CA GLU A 28 27.79 8.80 23.88
C GLU A 28 28.59 8.93 25.20
N PRO A 29 28.96 7.82 25.87
CA PRO A 29 29.91 7.89 26.96
C PRO A 29 31.34 7.98 26.41
N VAL A 30 31.99 9.13 26.65
CA VAL A 30 33.42 9.34 26.40
C VAL A 30 34.24 8.96 27.63
N ALA A 31 35.25 8.06 27.46
CA ALA A 31 36.47 8.08 28.27
C ALA A 31 37.70 7.37 27.61
N THR A 32 38.56 8.18 26.95
CA THR A 32 40.06 8.31 26.99
C THR A 32 41.03 7.08 27.00
N PRO A 33 42.36 7.25 26.75
CA PRO A 33 43.09 7.91 25.64
C PRO A 33 44.27 7.05 25.07
N SER A 34 44.64 7.20 23.78
CA SER A 34 46.05 7.12 23.33
C SER A 34 46.28 7.48 21.85
N ASN A 35 47.03 8.57 21.68
CA ASN A 35 48.08 8.84 20.68
C ASN A 35 47.81 8.81 19.15
N ASN A 36 47.81 10.03 18.59
CA ASN A 36 48.66 10.49 17.49
C ASN A 36 48.51 9.87 16.08
N LYS A 37 47.80 10.56 15.16
CA LYS A 37 48.38 11.43 14.08
C LYS A 37 47.33 11.85 13.04
N GLN A 38 47.56 13.07 12.54
CA GLN A 38 46.87 13.89 11.53
C GLN A 38 46.49 13.15 10.22
N GLN A 39 45.39 13.55 9.56
CA GLN A 39 45.42 14.33 8.30
C GLN A 39 44.02 14.49 7.64
N ASP A 40 43.77 15.75 7.26
CA ASP A 40 43.04 16.34 6.12
C ASP A 40 41.76 15.72 5.49
N VAL A 41 40.77 16.61 5.35
CA VAL A 41 39.59 16.57 4.46
C VAL A 41 40.05 16.83 3.00
N PRO A 42 39.35 16.38 1.92
CA PRO A 42 38.08 17.01 1.52
C PRO A 42 37.03 16.11 0.81
N LYS A 43 35.78 16.62 0.85
CA LYS A 43 34.59 16.23 0.09
C LYS A 43 34.85 15.93 -1.39
N GLU A 44 34.20 14.90 -1.94
CA GLU A 44 33.55 15.05 -3.25
C GLU A 44 32.39 14.07 -3.49
N THR A 45 31.32 14.69 -4.01
CA THR A 45 30.04 14.20 -4.49
C THR A 45 30.09 13.02 -5.45
N LYS A 46 29.29 11.97 -5.18
CA LYS A 46 28.73 11.09 -6.23
C LYS A 46 27.25 10.82 -5.99
N THR A 47 26.47 11.65 -6.68
CA THR A 47 25.27 11.28 -7.45
C THR A 47 24.43 10.12 -6.94
N ARG A 48 23.36 10.54 -6.26
CA ARG A 48 22.08 9.84 -6.09
C ARG A 48 21.54 9.40 -7.45
N GLU A 49 21.93 8.23 -7.92
CA GLU A 49 21.17 7.52 -8.94
C GLU A 49 19.90 7.00 -8.27
N LYS A 50 18.88 7.87 -8.23
CA LYS A 50 17.49 7.43 -8.17
C LYS A 50 17.36 6.42 -9.32
N ALA A 51 17.35 5.15 -8.96
CA ALA A 51 16.77 4.11 -9.78
C ALA A 51 15.43 4.69 -10.23
N ARG A 52 15.37 5.04 -11.51
CA ARG A 52 14.16 5.45 -12.18
C ARG A 52 13.25 4.25 -12.05
N ASN A 53 12.38 4.25 -11.05
CA ASN A 53 11.19 3.44 -11.06
C ASN A 53 10.48 3.78 -12.37
N SER A 54 10.72 2.97 -13.39
CA SER A 54 9.91 2.95 -14.60
C SER A 54 8.57 2.33 -14.22
N SER A 55 7.81 3.00 -13.36
CA SER A 55 6.37 2.79 -13.22
C SER A 55 5.71 3.52 -14.37
N SER A 56 5.98 3.05 -15.59
CA SER A 56 5.24 3.48 -16.76
C SER A 56 3.77 3.12 -16.56
N LYS A 57 2.96 4.14 -16.23
CA LYS A 57 1.52 4.24 -16.51
C LYS A 57 0.63 3.09 -16.01
N LYS A 58 0.98 2.39 -14.93
CA LYS A 58 -0.08 1.77 -14.13
C LYS A 58 -0.66 2.91 -13.31
N ALA A 59 -1.79 3.45 -13.75
CA ALA A 59 -2.62 4.26 -12.86
C ALA A 59 -2.73 3.50 -11.54
N ASP A 60 -2.52 4.19 -10.43
CA ASP A 60 -2.55 3.51 -9.15
C ASP A 60 -3.93 2.88 -9.00
N TYR A 61 -3.94 1.56 -8.79
CA TYR A 61 -5.18 0.79 -8.75
C TYR A 61 -6.10 1.34 -7.66
N GLU A 62 -5.47 1.74 -6.56
CA GLU A 62 -6.14 2.35 -5.42
C GLU A 62 -6.78 3.69 -5.80
N GLU A 63 -6.02 4.62 -6.38
CA GLU A 63 -6.53 5.92 -6.82
C GLU A 63 -7.61 5.84 -7.92
N THR A 64 -7.60 4.75 -8.70
CA THR A 64 -8.54 4.55 -9.79
C THR A 64 -9.84 3.89 -9.30
N PHE A 65 -9.74 2.81 -8.53
CA PHE A 65 -10.90 1.97 -8.20
C PHE A 65 -11.33 2.05 -6.75
N LEU A 66 -10.42 2.37 -5.82
CA LEU A 66 -10.67 2.32 -4.38
C LEU A 66 -10.97 3.69 -3.77
N VAL A 67 -11.36 4.68 -4.58
CA VAL A 67 -11.78 6.01 -4.11
C VAL A 67 -13.30 6.11 -3.99
N ASN A 68 -13.79 6.68 -2.89
CA ASN A 68 -15.23 6.85 -2.65
C ASN A 68 -15.78 8.13 -3.32
N ARG A 69 -16.05 8.08 -4.64
CA ARG A 69 -16.55 9.21 -5.45
C ARG A 69 -18.08 9.24 -5.60
N PHE A 70 -18.76 8.14 -5.26
CA PHE A 70 -20.20 8.05 -5.48
C PHE A 70 -20.96 9.08 -4.63
N PRO A 71 -21.73 10.00 -5.25
CA PRO A 71 -22.44 11.04 -4.51
C PRO A 71 -23.50 10.40 -3.61
N SER A 72 -23.62 10.90 -2.37
CA SER A 72 -24.54 10.36 -1.36
C SER A 72 -26.04 10.56 -1.68
N GLY A 73 -26.39 11.01 -2.88
CA GLY A 73 -27.77 11.16 -3.34
C GLY A 73 -28.40 9.80 -3.64
N ARG A 74 -29.66 9.60 -3.26
CA ARG A 74 -30.46 8.37 -3.52
C ARG A 74 -30.83 8.16 -5.00
N ASN A 75 -29.99 8.57 -5.94
CA ASN A 75 -30.33 8.58 -7.37
C ASN A 75 -29.74 7.37 -8.14
N GLY A 76 -29.36 6.31 -7.43
CA GLY A 76 -28.85 5.08 -8.02
C GLY A 76 -29.94 4.21 -8.65
N LYS A 77 -29.56 3.40 -9.65
CA LYS A 77 -30.38 2.33 -10.21
C LYS A 77 -29.84 0.97 -9.73
N VAL A 78 -30.74 0.00 -9.55
CA VAL A 78 -30.37 -1.36 -9.14
C VAL A 78 -30.25 -2.26 -10.36
N VAL A 79 -29.17 -3.05 -10.42
CA VAL A 79 -28.93 -4.05 -11.46
C VAL A 79 -28.57 -5.38 -10.82
N TYR A 80 -28.93 -6.49 -11.47
CA TYR A 80 -28.55 -7.81 -11.01
C TYR A 80 -27.09 -8.12 -11.37
N ILE A 81 -26.35 -8.68 -10.42
CA ILE A 81 -24.97 -9.15 -10.59
C ILE A 81 -24.95 -10.63 -10.22
N ARG A 82 -24.18 -11.43 -10.99
CA ARG A 82 -23.99 -12.86 -10.66
C ARG A 82 -23.41 -13.02 -9.24
N PRO A 83 -23.86 -14.03 -8.46
CA PRO A 83 -23.43 -14.19 -7.06
C PRO A 83 -21.90 -14.22 -6.88
N GLU A 84 -21.20 -15.04 -7.66
CA GLU A 84 -19.74 -15.16 -7.65
C GLU A 84 -19.00 -13.84 -7.92
N TYR A 85 -19.57 -12.94 -8.73
CA TYR A 85 -18.98 -11.61 -8.92
C TYR A 85 -19.30 -10.68 -7.77
N HIS A 86 -20.54 -10.70 -7.28
CA HIS A 86 -20.93 -9.92 -6.13
C HIS A 86 -20.05 -10.22 -4.91
N GLU A 87 -19.81 -11.50 -4.61
CA GLU A 87 -18.92 -11.92 -3.52
C GLU A 87 -17.49 -11.41 -3.70
N ARG A 88 -16.96 -11.50 -4.92
CA ARG A 88 -15.62 -11.01 -5.23
C ARG A 88 -15.50 -9.51 -5.06
N LEU A 89 -16.45 -8.74 -5.60
CA LEU A 89 -16.49 -7.28 -5.47
C LEU A 89 -16.61 -6.86 -4.00
N LEU A 90 -17.49 -7.52 -3.24
CA LEU A 90 -17.69 -7.27 -1.82
C LEU A 90 -16.42 -7.55 -1.01
N ARG A 91 -15.72 -8.65 -1.30
CA ARG A 91 -14.48 -9.00 -0.60
C ARG A 91 -13.37 -7.98 -0.83
N ILE A 92 -13.24 -7.45 -2.05
CA ILE A 92 -12.25 -6.39 -2.35
C ILE A 92 -12.50 -5.18 -1.46
N VAL A 93 -13.75 -4.70 -1.47
CA VAL A 93 -14.17 -3.52 -0.71
C VAL A 93 -14.01 -3.68 0.80
N GLN A 94 -14.24 -4.88 1.34
CA GLN A 94 -14.11 -5.14 2.78
C GLN A 94 -12.65 -5.24 3.25
N LEU A 95 -11.74 -5.68 2.39
CA LEU A 95 -10.33 -5.83 2.73
C LEU A 95 -9.57 -4.50 2.68
N THR A 96 -10.05 -3.55 1.88
CA THR A 96 -9.55 -2.18 1.82
C THR A 96 -10.06 -1.40 3.04
N ARG A 97 -9.32 -1.50 4.15
CA ARG A 97 -9.70 -0.94 5.45
C ARG A 97 -9.39 0.55 5.63
N GLU A 98 -8.47 1.09 4.84
CA GLU A 98 -7.95 2.46 5.02
C GLU A 98 -8.83 3.50 4.33
N GLU A 99 -9.27 3.24 3.09
CA GLU A 99 -10.25 4.06 2.39
C GLU A 99 -11.61 3.35 2.39
N ARG A 100 -12.63 3.98 3.00
CA ARG A 100 -14.00 3.44 3.10
C ARG A 100 -14.74 3.48 1.77
N THR A 101 -14.18 2.90 0.72
CA THR A 101 -14.89 2.71 -0.53
C THR A 101 -16.08 1.81 -0.30
N THR A 102 -17.23 2.21 -0.84
CA THR A 102 -18.45 1.41 -0.77
C THR A 102 -18.52 0.49 -1.98
N LEU A 103 -19.29 -0.60 -1.88
CA LEU A 103 -19.55 -1.48 -3.04
C LEU A 103 -20.13 -0.70 -4.22
N TYR A 104 -20.99 0.27 -3.94
CA TYR A 104 -21.56 1.18 -4.95
C TYR A 104 -20.48 2.00 -5.64
N SER A 105 -19.61 2.68 -4.88
CA SER A 105 -18.54 3.48 -5.47
C SER A 105 -17.52 2.63 -6.22
N TYR A 106 -17.24 1.42 -5.75
CA TYR A 106 -16.33 0.52 -6.45
C TYR A 106 -16.87 0.09 -7.81
N ILE A 107 -18.16 -0.25 -7.88
CA ILE A 107 -18.83 -0.58 -9.15
C ILE A 107 -18.88 0.64 -10.07
N ASP A 108 -19.19 1.82 -9.53
CA ASP A 108 -19.22 3.08 -10.29
C ASP A 108 -17.85 3.39 -10.91
N ASN A 109 -16.76 3.26 -10.15
CA ASN A 109 -15.41 3.46 -10.65
C ASN A 109 -15.03 2.45 -11.76
N ILE A 110 -15.47 1.19 -11.64
CA ILE A 110 -15.27 0.18 -12.70
C ILE A 110 -15.99 0.60 -13.98
N LEU A 111 -17.24 1.06 -13.86
CA LEU A 111 -18.03 1.51 -15.00
C LEU A 111 -17.44 2.77 -15.62
N GLU A 112 -17.03 3.75 -14.81
CA GLU A 112 -16.35 4.96 -15.27
C GLU A 112 -15.08 4.62 -16.06
N ASN A 113 -14.23 3.73 -15.52
CA ASN A 113 -13.04 3.30 -16.23
C ASN A 113 -13.38 2.59 -17.55
N HIS A 114 -14.39 1.71 -17.54
CA HIS A 114 -14.82 1.01 -18.74
C HIS A 114 -15.31 1.98 -19.83
N PHE A 115 -16.14 2.97 -19.48
CA PHE A 115 -16.61 3.96 -20.45
C PHE A 115 -15.50 4.92 -20.89
N ARG A 116 -14.52 5.21 -20.04
CA ARG A 116 -13.35 5.99 -20.41
C ARG A 116 -12.45 5.25 -21.40
N GLU A 117 -12.23 3.95 -21.21
CA GLU A 117 -11.35 3.15 -22.06
C GLU A 117 -12.02 2.74 -23.38
N TYR A 118 -13.32 2.43 -23.36
CA TYR A 118 -14.02 1.82 -24.50
C TYR A 118 -15.18 2.67 -25.02
N GLY A 119 -15.40 3.90 -24.52
CA GLY A 119 -16.55 4.72 -24.89
C GLY A 119 -16.63 5.06 -26.38
N ASP A 120 -15.48 5.34 -27.01
CA ASP A 120 -15.40 5.60 -28.45
C ASP A 120 -15.70 4.33 -29.25
N ASP A 121 -15.11 3.19 -28.87
CA ASP A 121 -15.34 1.90 -29.54
C ASP A 121 -16.81 1.47 -29.42
N ILE A 122 -17.41 1.64 -28.25
CA ILE A 122 -18.84 1.41 -28.02
C ILE A 122 -19.64 2.31 -28.97
N THR A 123 -19.36 3.61 -28.99
CA THR A 123 -20.09 4.58 -29.83
C THR A 123 -19.97 4.25 -31.31
N ASN A 124 -18.76 3.94 -31.78
CA ASN A 124 -18.51 3.55 -33.17
C ASN A 124 -19.26 2.27 -33.54
N TYR A 125 -19.17 1.23 -32.72
CA TYR A 125 -19.90 -0.02 -32.91
C TYR A 125 -21.41 0.23 -33.04
N PHE A 126 -21.98 1.03 -32.14
CA PHE A 126 -23.42 1.31 -32.20
C PHE A 126 -23.83 2.17 -33.40
N ASN A 127 -23.01 3.14 -33.82
CA ASN A 127 -23.28 3.95 -35.01
C ASN A 127 -23.16 3.17 -36.33
N GLU A 128 -22.28 2.17 -36.38
CA GLU A 128 -22.10 1.32 -37.57
C GLU A 128 -23.21 0.25 -37.68
N HIS A 129 -23.64 -0.32 -36.56
CA HIS A 129 -24.55 -1.46 -36.54
C HIS A 129 -26.03 -1.10 -36.33
N PHE A 130 -26.31 0.10 -35.82
CA PHE A 130 -27.66 0.60 -35.66
C PHE A 130 -27.79 1.88 -36.46
N LYS A 131 -28.97 2.13 -37.05
CA LYS A 131 -29.19 3.38 -37.77
C LYS A 131 -28.83 4.55 -36.84
N PRO A 132 -28.08 5.55 -37.30
CA PRO A 132 -27.86 6.76 -36.53
C PRO A 132 -29.22 7.25 -36.06
N ILE A 133 -29.32 7.60 -34.77
CA ILE A 133 -30.54 8.18 -34.21
C ILE A 133 -30.60 9.64 -34.67
N LEU A 134 -30.67 9.86 -35.99
CA LEU A 134 -30.90 11.12 -36.70
C LEU A 134 -31.61 10.83 -38.02
#